data_AF-A0A7Y0QQ70-F1
#
_entry.id   AF-A0A7Y0QQ70-F1
#
_cell.length_a   1.000
_cell.length_b   1.000
_cell.length_c   1.000
_cell.angle_alpha   90.00
_cell.angle_beta   90.00
_cell.angle_gamma   90.00
#
_symmetry.space_group_name_H-M   'P 1'
#
loop_
_entity.id
_entity.type
_entity.pdbx_description
1 polymer ?
#
loop_
_entity_poly.entity_id
_entity_poly.type
_entity_poly.pdbx_seq_one_letter_code
_entity_poly.pdbx_strand_id
1 'polypeptide(L)'
;MSKLNDLTAGNLGDILRRLRRLENSSPLSSSSVGRGRMRFYDNSELLVENGALRVTGTATISGTFDMSGTANFTGTVSITGPLTVAGNTKITGDTDITGPLSVEGNTDITGTLAIKGPATISGKLDVTGPMATKGTLAVEGVTTLKNDLNVTAGGKITAGNTVISPSSSNGGVEFKSGGGVGGNGGTVAMRGSSNAGVLAGTTASLFAGAYSVDVAGDGVRVTNLPTTGNAPNLYADGSGKLYRSTA
;
A
#
# COMPACT_ATOMS: atom_id res chain seq x y z
N MET A 1 69.44 -59.48 53.81
CA MET A 1 68.01 -59.45 53.44
C MET A 1 67.87 -58.90 52.04
N SER A 2 67.47 -59.75 51.08
CA SER A 2 66.76 -59.39 49.85
C SER A 2 66.49 -60.71 49.13
N LYS A 3 65.23 -61.14 49.02
CA LYS A 3 64.85 -62.25 48.14
C LYS A 3 64.81 -61.67 46.73
N LEU A 4 65.80 -62.01 45.89
CA LEU A 4 65.69 -61.84 44.45
C LEU A 4 64.55 -62.75 43.98
N ASN A 5 63.48 -62.16 43.43
CA ASN A 5 62.43 -62.95 42.80
C ASN A 5 63.00 -63.62 41.55
N ASP A 6 63.00 -64.96 41.54
CA ASP A 6 63.38 -65.76 40.38
C ASP A 6 62.31 -65.61 39.27
N LEU A 7 62.69 -64.91 38.20
CA LEU A 7 61.84 -64.64 37.04
C LEU A 7 61.82 -65.81 36.03
N THR A 8 62.70 -66.82 36.19
CA THR A 8 62.83 -67.93 35.24
C THR A 8 61.86 -69.09 35.49
N ALA A 9 61.26 -69.14 36.68
CA ALA A 9 60.25 -70.14 37.05
C ALA A 9 58.84 -69.75 36.56
N GLY A 10 58.50 -70.11 35.32
CA GLY A 10 57.12 -70.23 34.81
C GLY A 10 56.30 -68.94 34.61
N ASN A 11 56.64 -67.84 35.26
CA ASN A 11 55.85 -66.61 35.21
C ASN A 11 56.16 -65.73 33.99
N LEU A 12 57.34 -65.84 33.36
CA LEU A 12 57.69 -64.98 32.23
C LEU A 12 56.77 -65.20 31.01
N GLY A 13 56.46 -66.46 30.68
CA GLY A 13 55.54 -66.78 29.57
C GLY A 13 54.10 -66.35 29.83
N ASP A 14 53.66 -66.39 31.09
CA ASP A 14 52.34 -65.90 31.52
C ASP A 14 52.26 -64.37 31.50
N ILE A 15 53.32 -63.71 31.95
CA ILE A 15 53.48 -62.25 31.86
C ILE A 15 53.46 -61.81 30.39
N LEU A 16 54.23 -62.47 29.51
CA LEU A 16 54.24 -62.15 28.08
C LEU A 16 52.87 -62.38 27.41
N ARG A 17 52.11 -63.42 27.81
CA ARG A 17 50.73 -63.62 27.34
C ARG A 17 49.78 -62.53 27.81
N ARG A 18 49.84 -62.15 29.09
CA ARG A 18 49.01 -61.07 29.65
C ARG A 18 49.35 -59.72 29.05
N LEU A 19 50.65 -59.45 28.81
CA LEU A 19 51.13 -58.24 28.16
C LEU A 19 50.59 -58.16 26.73
N ARG A 20 50.72 -59.24 25.95
CA ARG A 20 50.19 -59.28 24.57
C ARG A 20 48.66 -59.11 24.52
N ARG A 21 47.95 -59.57 25.57
CA ARG A 21 46.51 -59.34 25.72
C ARG A 21 46.19 -57.89 26.08
N LEU A 22 46.99 -57.25 26.95
CA LEU A 22 46.86 -55.83 27.29
C LEU A 22 47.16 -54.93 26.09
N GLU A 23 48.22 -55.25 25.34
CA GLU A 23 48.61 -54.54 24.11
C GLU A 23 47.49 -54.54 23.05
N ASN A 24 46.64 -55.56 23.04
CA ASN A 24 45.53 -55.69 22.09
C ASN A 24 44.14 -55.46 22.70
N SER A 25 44.03 -55.23 24.01
CA SER A 25 42.75 -54.96 24.67
C SER A 25 42.40 -53.48 24.56
N SER A 26 41.13 -53.17 24.34
CA SER A 26 40.63 -51.81 24.55
C SER A 26 40.67 -51.52 26.06
N PRO A 27 41.42 -50.52 26.53
CA PRO A 27 41.43 -50.14 27.96
C PRO A 27 40.15 -49.42 28.39
N LEU A 28 39.21 -49.22 27.47
CA LEU A 28 37.94 -48.52 27.70
C LEU A 28 36.80 -49.53 27.86
N SER A 29 36.12 -49.49 29.01
CA SER A 29 34.86 -50.20 29.22
C SER A 29 33.77 -49.64 28.28
N SER A 30 32.94 -50.52 27.70
CA SER A 30 31.83 -50.17 26.78
C SER A 30 32.23 -49.36 25.53
N SER A 31 33.49 -49.45 25.11
CA SER A 31 33.99 -48.82 23.88
C SER A 31 34.96 -49.73 23.13
N SER A 32 35.08 -49.53 21.82
CA SER A 32 36.05 -50.25 20.98
C SER A 32 36.86 -49.31 20.11
N VAL A 33 38.14 -49.63 19.95
CA VAL A 33 39.04 -49.00 18.97
C VAL A 33 39.41 -50.06 17.94
N GLY A 34 39.09 -49.82 16.68
CA GLY A 34 39.40 -50.79 15.62
C GLY A 34 38.83 -50.36 14.28
N ARG A 35 39.41 -50.92 13.20
CA ARG A 35 39.01 -50.61 11.81
C ARG A 35 38.97 -49.08 11.54
N GLY A 36 39.95 -48.36 12.09
CA GLY A 36 40.14 -46.92 11.87
C GLY A 36 39.13 -45.99 12.57
N ARG A 37 38.37 -46.47 13.56
CA ARG A 37 37.43 -45.64 14.34
C ARG A 37 37.38 -46.03 15.81
N MET A 38 36.91 -45.10 16.63
CA MET A 38 36.45 -45.36 17.99
C MET A 38 34.92 -45.47 18.00
N ARG A 39 34.35 -46.39 18.77
CA ARG A 39 32.91 -46.56 18.97
C ARG A 39 32.58 -46.65 20.45
N PHE A 40 31.51 -45.99 20.86
CA PHE A 40 30.91 -46.01 22.19
C PHE A 40 29.57 -46.76 22.11
N TYR A 41 29.27 -47.63 23.08
CA TYR A 41 28.04 -48.44 23.13
C TYR A 41 27.17 -48.05 24.33
N ASP A 42 25.92 -48.55 24.38
CA ASP A 42 25.03 -48.48 25.55
C ASP A 42 24.87 -47.07 26.13
N ASN A 43 24.64 -46.08 25.26
CA ASN A 43 24.52 -44.65 25.60
C ASN A 43 25.77 -44.05 26.27
N SER A 44 26.96 -44.64 26.06
CA SER A 44 28.22 -44.03 26.48
C SER A 44 28.51 -42.75 25.68
N GLU A 45 29.01 -41.72 26.34
CA GLU A 45 29.25 -40.39 25.77
C GLU A 45 30.76 -40.09 25.58
N LEU A 46 31.07 -39.20 24.63
CA LEU A 46 32.39 -38.58 24.52
C LEU A 46 32.37 -37.22 25.23
N LEU A 47 33.05 -37.12 26.36
CA LEU A 47 33.25 -35.87 27.09
C LEU A 47 34.65 -35.29 26.80
N VAL A 48 34.72 -34.00 26.45
CA VAL A 48 35.97 -33.26 26.25
C VAL A 48 36.02 -32.10 27.25
N GLU A 49 36.80 -32.25 28.31
CA GLU A 49 36.96 -31.22 29.35
C GLU A 49 38.19 -30.34 29.08
N ASN A 50 38.05 -29.03 29.30
CA ASN A 50 39.14 -28.04 29.16
C ASN A 50 39.83 -28.03 27.78
N GLY A 51 39.11 -28.45 26.73
CA GLY A 51 39.64 -28.57 25.37
C GLY A 51 38.58 -28.28 24.30
N ALA A 52 38.97 -28.46 23.03
CA ALA A 52 38.09 -28.29 21.89
C ALA A 52 38.06 -29.54 21.01
N LEU A 53 36.87 -29.91 20.53
CA LEU A 53 36.72 -30.92 19.48
C LEU A 53 36.94 -30.25 18.11
N ARG A 54 38.05 -30.60 17.43
CA ARG A 54 38.31 -30.14 16.07
C ARG A 54 38.06 -31.25 15.07
N VAL A 55 37.08 -31.04 14.18
CA VAL A 55 36.75 -31.95 13.07
C VAL A 55 37.18 -31.28 11.77
N THR A 56 38.17 -31.85 11.08
CA THR A 56 38.67 -31.31 9.78
C THR A 56 37.95 -31.89 8.57
N GLY A 57 37.16 -32.95 8.78
CA GLY A 57 36.30 -33.56 7.78
C GLY A 57 34.83 -33.22 8.02
N THR A 58 33.94 -34.13 7.62
CA THR A 58 32.51 -34.00 7.86
C THR A 58 32.14 -34.47 9.26
N ALA A 59 31.21 -33.75 9.90
CA ALA A 59 30.49 -34.22 11.06
C ALA A 59 29.05 -34.49 10.65
N THR A 60 28.51 -35.64 11.05
CA THR A 60 27.10 -35.97 10.89
C THR A 60 26.53 -36.25 12.26
N ILE A 61 25.52 -35.48 12.65
CA ILE A 61 24.81 -35.62 13.92
C ILE A 61 23.42 -36.12 13.60
N SER A 62 23.14 -37.37 13.92
CA SER A 62 21.80 -37.93 13.83
C SER A 62 21.09 -37.72 15.16
N GLY A 63 20.17 -36.76 15.22
CA GLY A 63 19.47 -36.38 16.44
C GLY A 63 19.55 -34.87 16.69
N THR A 64 19.47 -34.48 17.95
CA THR A 64 19.53 -33.07 18.36
C THR A 64 20.97 -32.59 18.42
N PHE A 65 21.23 -31.42 17.83
CA PHE A 65 22.45 -30.65 18.08
C PHE A 65 22.10 -29.53 19.06
N ASP A 66 22.44 -29.73 20.32
CA ASP A 66 22.31 -28.72 21.37
C ASP A 66 23.67 -28.08 21.62
N MET A 67 23.73 -26.75 21.59
CA MET A 67 24.97 -26.01 21.80
C MET A 67 24.72 -24.73 22.57
N SER A 68 25.64 -24.42 23.47
CA SER A 68 25.75 -23.11 24.10
C SER A 68 26.88 -22.31 23.43
N GLY A 69 26.62 -21.04 23.13
CA GLY A 69 27.61 -20.13 22.54
C GLY A 69 27.31 -19.78 21.08
N THR A 70 28.35 -19.44 20.32
CA THR A 70 28.22 -18.93 18.95
C THR A 70 28.46 -20.03 17.92
N ALA A 71 27.56 -20.15 16.94
CA ALA A 71 27.77 -20.93 15.73
C ALA A 71 28.10 -19.99 14.56
N ASN A 72 29.20 -20.24 13.86
CA ASN A 72 29.57 -19.52 12.64
C ASN A 72 29.52 -20.48 11.45
N PHE A 73 28.62 -20.22 10.50
CA PHE A 73 28.52 -20.97 9.26
C PHE A 73 28.99 -20.09 8.09
N THR A 74 30.01 -20.54 7.37
CA THR A 74 30.53 -19.82 6.19
C THR A 74 29.88 -20.26 4.89
N GLY A 75 29.14 -21.37 4.91
CA GLY A 75 28.42 -21.92 3.77
C GLY A 75 26.91 -21.81 3.95
N THR A 76 26.18 -22.41 3.01
CA THR A 76 24.72 -22.48 3.05
C THR A 76 24.23 -23.25 4.27
N VAL A 77 23.25 -22.69 4.97
CA VAL A 77 22.49 -23.37 6.01
C VAL A 77 21.09 -23.64 5.46
N SER A 78 20.67 -24.89 5.46
CA SER A 78 19.30 -25.29 5.11
C SER A 78 18.58 -25.77 6.36
N ILE A 79 17.45 -25.14 6.67
CA ILE A 79 16.59 -25.50 7.80
C ILE A 79 15.22 -25.83 7.21
N THR A 80 14.83 -27.10 7.28
CA THR A 80 13.55 -27.58 6.75
C THR A 80 12.42 -27.48 7.77
N GLY A 81 12.75 -27.37 9.05
CA GLY A 81 11.83 -27.13 10.15
C GLY A 81 11.61 -25.64 10.45
N PRO A 82 10.78 -25.33 11.45
CA PRO A 82 10.61 -23.95 11.90
C PRO A 82 11.92 -23.40 12.48
N LEU A 83 12.21 -22.14 12.15
CA LEU A 83 13.32 -21.40 12.73
C LEU A 83 12.75 -20.29 13.63
N THR A 84 13.14 -20.30 14.90
CA THR A 84 12.93 -19.17 15.80
C THR A 84 14.28 -18.52 16.07
N VAL A 85 14.41 -17.22 15.76
CA VAL A 85 15.58 -16.43 16.10
C VAL A 85 15.16 -15.40 17.15
N ALA A 86 15.74 -15.50 18.34
CA ALA A 86 15.57 -14.48 19.35
C ALA A 86 16.57 -13.33 19.10
N GLY A 87 16.08 -12.10 19.06
CA GLY A 87 16.90 -10.90 18.83
C GLY A 87 16.93 -10.45 17.36
N ASN A 88 17.89 -9.58 17.05
CA ASN A 88 17.93 -8.90 15.76
C ASN A 88 18.50 -9.79 14.67
N THR A 89 17.83 -9.84 13.52
CA THR A 89 18.31 -10.51 12.31
C THR A 89 18.63 -9.47 11.24
N LYS A 90 19.83 -9.54 10.66
CA LYS A 90 20.20 -8.74 9.48
C LYS A 90 20.35 -9.67 8.29
N ILE A 91 19.54 -9.44 7.25
CA ILE A 91 19.61 -10.14 5.96
C ILE A 91 20.06 -9.12 4.93
N THR A 92 21.15 -9.39 4.22
CA THR A 92 21.70 -8.48 3.19
C THR A 92 21.34 -8.88 1.77
N GLY A 93 20.81 -10.08 1.58
CA GLY A 93 20.33 -10.58 0.29
C GLY A 93 18.81 -10.53 0.20
N ASP A 94 18.29 -11.04 -0.92
CA ASP A 94 16.85 -11.12 -1.15
C ASP A 94 16.19 -12.09 -0.15
N THR A 95 14.99 -11.73 0.29
CA THR A 95 14.16 -12.56 1.16
C THR A 95 12.82 -12.81 0.47
N ASP A 96 12.50 -14.08 0.22
CA ASP A 96 11.18 -14.48 -0.24
C ASP A 96 10.39 -15.08 0.93
N ILE A 97 9.19 -14.53 1.18
CA ILE A 97 8.29 -14.98 2.22
C ILE A 97 6.98 -15.36 1.54
N THR A 98 6.76 -16.66 1.38
CA THR A 98 5.57 -17.21 0.71
C THR A 98 4.36 -17.32 1.64
N GLY A 99 4.60 -17.24 2.96
CA GLY A 99 3.57 -17.22 4.00
C GLY A 99 3.17 -15.81 4.44
N PRO A 100 2.24 -15.70 5.41
CA PRO A 100 1.91 -14.41 6.01
C PRO A 100 3.11 -13.81 6.74
N LEU A 101 3.29 -12.50 6.61
CA LEU A 101 4.27 -11.73 7.34
C LEU A 101 3.55 -10.78 8.30
N SER A 102 3.88 -10.88 9.59
CA SER A 102 3.52 -9.87 10.59
C SER A 102 4.79 -9.14 10.99
N VAL A 103 4.79 -7.82 10.90
CA VAL A 103 5.88 -6.96 11.38
C VAL A 103 5.30 -6.04 12.45
N GLU A 104 5.82 -6.14 13.66
CA GLU A 104 5.49 -5.22 14.73
C GLU A 104 6.48 -4.05 14.69
N GLY A 105 5.96 -2.82 14.80
CA GLY A 105 6.76 -1.59 14.73
C GLY A 105 6.84 -0.99 13.32
N ASN A 106 7.84 -0.12 13.12
CA ASN A 106 7.99 0.64 11.88
C ASN A 106 8.67 -0.20 10.80
N THR A 107 8.18 -0.08 9.56
CA THR A 107 8.81 -0.69 8.38
C THR A 107 9.21 0.42 7.42
N ASP A 108 10.51 0.52 7.12
CA ASP A 108 11.01 1.42 6.08
C ASP A 108 11.23 0.64 4.77
N ILE A 109 10.57 1.08 3.70
CA ILE A 109 10.72 0.50 2.35
C ILE A 109 11.28 1.58 1.44
N THR A 110 12.54 1.44 1.04
CA THR A 110 13.22 2.42 0.16
C THR A 110 12.94 2.17 -1.32
N GLY A 111 12.41 1.01 -1.66
CA GLY A 111 12.04 0.61 -3.02
C GLY A 111 10.54 0.69 -3.29
N THR A 112 10.10 0.01 -4.35
CA THR A 112 8.68 -0.07 -4.70
C THR A 112 7.93 -1.05 -3.80
N LEU A 113 6.80 -0.63 -3.25
CA LEU A 113 5.84 -1.51 -2.60
C LEU A 113 4.67 -1.81 -3.56
N ALA A 114 4.50 -3.08 -3.92
CA ALA A 114 3.35 -3.54 -4.69
C ALA A 114 2.41 -4.37 -3.80
N ILE A 115 1.18 -3.91 -3.63
CA ILE A 115 0.14 -4.63 -2.88
C ILE A 115 -0.94 -5.08 -3.87
N LYS A 116 -1.15 -6.39 -3.99
CA LYS A 116 -2.18 -6.97 -4.87
C LYS A 116 -3.56 -7.03 -4.21
N GLY A 117 -3.59 -7.12 -2.89
CA GLY A 117 -4.81 -7.16 -2.08
C GLY A 117 -5.23 -5.78 -1.57
N PRO A 118 -6.34 -5.73 -0.81
CA PRO A 118 -6.73 -4.50 -0.10
C PRO A 118 -5.66 -4.10 0.92
N ALA A 119 -5.49 -2.79 1.10
CA ALA A 119 -4.61 -2.21 2.10
C ALA A 119 -5.41 -1.24 2.97
N THR A 120 -5.22 -1.33 4.28
CA THR A 120 -5.79 -0.37 5.24
C THR A 120 -4.65 0.39 5.89
N ILE A 121 -4.73 1.72 5.85
CA ILE A 121 -3.82 2.62 6.56
C ILE A 121 -4.68 3.36 7.57
N SER A 122 -4.52 3.04 8.86
CA SER A 122 -5.28 3.65 9.96
C SER A 122 -4.72 4.99 10.41
N GLY A 123 -3.48 5.32 10.01
CA GLY A 123 -2.81 6.57 10.31
C GLY A 123 -2.80 7.57 9.15
N LYS A 124 -1.98 8.61 9.29
CA LYS A 124 -1.74 9.58 8.21
C LYS A 124 -1.07 8.89 7.02
N LEU A 125 -1.61 9.10 5.83
CA LEU A 125 -0.95 8.80 4.57
C LEU A 125 -0.43 10.11 3.95
N ASP A 126 0.89 10.18 3.73
CA ASP A 126 1.51 11.27 2.98
C ASP A 126 1.94 10.76 1.60
N VAL A 127 1.41 11.36 0.53
CA VAL A 127 1.72 10.99 -0.86
C VAL A 127 2.34 12.21 -1.52
N THR A 128 3.64 12.17 -1.74
CA THR A 128 4.40 13.27 -2.36
C THR A 128 4.39 13.21 -3.88
N GLY A 129 4.13 12.04 -4.45
CA GLY A 129 3.99 11.79 -5.89
C GLY A 129 2.54 11.86 -6.37
N PRO A 130 2.31 11.65 -7.69
CA PRO A 130 0.96 11.56 -8.23
C PRO A 130 0.22 10.34 -7.70
N MET A 131 -1.08 10.50 -7.42
CA MET A 131 -1.98 9.42 -7.03
C MET A 131 -2.98 9.16 -8.17
N ALA A 132 -3.13 7.89 -8.56
CA ALA A 132 -4.15 7.47 -9.51
C ALA A 132 -5.07 6.44 -8.87
N THR A 133 -6.38 6.68 -8.94
CA THR A 133 -7.43 5.77 -8.44
C THR A 133 -8.35 5.37 -9.58
N LYS A 134 -8.58 4.07 -9.78
CA LYS A 134 -9.54 3.58 -10.80
C LYS A 134 -10.97 3.41 -10.28
N GLY A 135 -11.14 3.38 -8.95
CA GLY A 135 -12.44 3.26 -8.29
C GLY A 135 -12.92 4.58 -7.70
N THR A 136 -13.99 4.50 -6.91
CA THR A 136 -14.54 5.64 -6.16
C THR A 136 -13.57 6.10 -5.08
N LEU A 137 -13.37 7.42 -4.98
CA LEU A 137 -12.66 8.06 -3.87
C LEU A 137 -13.69 8.72 -2.95
N ALA A 138 -13.80 8.24 -1.70
CA ALA A 138 -14.57 8.88 -0.64
C ALA A 138 -13.63 9.65 0.29
N VAL A 139 -13.95 10.91 0.57
CA VAL A 139 -13.21 11.77 1.49
C VAL A 139 -14.20 12.38 2.47
N GLU A 140 -14.12 12.01 3.73
CA GLU A 140 -15.00 12.53 4.79
C GLU A 140 -14.50 13.87 5.34
N GLY A 141 -13.21 14.17 5.14
CA GLY A 141 -12.58 15.43 5.53
C GLY A 141 -12.62 16.52 4.47
N VAL A 142 -11.92 17.63 4.74
CA VAL A 142 -11.77 18.74 3.81
C VAL A 142 -10.78 18.39 2.70
N THR A 143 -11.20 18.59 1.44
CA THR A 143 -10.32 18.53 0.27
C THR A 143 -9.89 19.94 -0.14
N THR A 144 -8.59 20.21 -0.19
CA THR A 144 -8.02 21.45 -0.75
C THR A 144 -7.23 21.12 -2.01
N LEU A 145 -7.59 21.73 -3.14
CA LEU A 145 -6.85 21.63 -4.39
C LEU A 145 -6.07 22.93 -4.60
N LYS A 146 -4.76 22.82 -4.81
CA LYS A 146 -3.89 23.97 -5.15
C LYS A 146 -3.79 24.23 -6.65
N ASN A 147 -4.48 23.43 -7.46
CA ASN A 147 -4.52 23.47 -8.91
C ASN A 147 -5.94 23.10 -9.38
N ASP A 148 -6.12 22.94 -10.68
CA ASP A 148 -7.42 22.76 -11.32
C ASP A 148 -8.05 21.39 -11.00
N LEU A 149 -9.39 21.39 -10.97
CA LEU A 149 -10.20 20.19 -10.96
C LEU A 149 -10.76 19.95 -12.37
N ASN A 150 -10.19 18.98 -13.08
CA ASN A 150 -10.69 18.57 -14.39
C ASN A 150 -11.77 17.48 -14.25
N VAL A 151 -13.02 17.83 -14.55
CA VAL A 151 -14.16 16.91 -14.58
C VAL A 151 -14.48 16.55 -16.02
N THR A 152 -14.31 15.27 -16.38
CA THR A 152 -14.52 14.78 -17.75
C THR A 152 -16.00 14.54 -18.06
N ALA A 153 -16.30 14.24 -19.32
CA ALA A 153 -17.66 13.94 -19.76
C ALA A 153 -18.31 12.83 -18.91
N GLY A 154 -19.49 13.13 -18.38
CA GLY A 154 -20.24 12.23 -17.48
C GLY A 154 -20.01 12.51 -15.98
N GLY A 155 -18.90 13.15 -15.61
CA GLY A 155 -18.67 13.60 -14.23
C GLY A 155 -19.48 14.84 -13.87
N LYS A 156 -19.77 15.03 -12.58
CA LYS A 156 -20.47 16.22 -12.04
C LYS A 156 -19.89 16.61 -10.69
N ILE A 157 -19.90 17.90 -10.37
CA ILE A 157 -19.63 18.40 -9.01
C ILE A 157 -20.97 18.72 -8.36
N THR A 158 -21.27 18.10 -7.23
CA THR A 158 -22.49 18.39 -6.47
C THR A 158 -22.11 19.04 -5.14
N ALA A 159 -22.54 20.28 -4.93
CA ALA A 159 -22.36 21.04 -3.71
C ALA A 159 -23.75 21.38 -3.14
N GLY A 160 -24.25 20.54 -2.21
CA GLY A 160 -25.60 20.70 -1.66
C GLY A 160 -26.67 20.66 -2.76
N ASN A 161 -27.32 21.79 -3.00
CA ASN A 161 -28.38 21.96 -4.00
C ASN A 161 -27.87 22.44 -5.36
N THR A 162 -26.57 22.63 -5.53
CA THR A 162 -25.95 23.07 -6.78
C THR A 162 -25.20 21.93 -7.46
N VAL A 163 -25.30 21.85 -8.78
CA VAL A 163 -24.62 20.87 -9.63
C VAL A 163 -23.87 21.61 -10.73
N ILE A 164 -22.57 21.34 -10.86
CA ILE A 164 -21.77 21.76 -12.02
C ILE A 164 -21.62 20.54 -12.92
N SER A 165 -22.16 20.64 -14.13
CA SER A 165 -22.18 19.53 -15.10
C SER A 165 -21.61 20.00 -16.44
N PRO A 166 -20.58 19.32 -16.99
CA PRO A 166 -20.07 19.61 -18.32
C PRO A 166 -21.00 19.10 -19.42
N SER A 167 -21.96 18.21 -19.12
CA SER A 167 -22.80 17.53 -20.12
C SER A 167 -24.12 18.25 -20.47
N SER A 168 -24.50 19.30 -19.75
CA SER A 168 -25.67 20.11 -20.08
C SER A 168 -25.27 21.16 -21.12
N SER A 169 -25.44 20.86 -22.41
CA SER A 169 -25.46 21.82 -23.52
C SER A 169 -24.46 23.00 -23.39
N ASN A 170 -23.15 22.70 -23.40
CA ASN A 170 -22.03 23.66 -23.28
C ASN A 170 -21.51 23.94 -21.86
N GLY A 171 -21.96 23.15 -20.87
CA GLY A 171 -21.54 23.28 -19.49
C GLY A 171 -22.34 24.34 -18.74
N GLY A 172 -22.64 24.05 -17.47
CA GLY A 172 -23.42 24.97 -16.65
C GLY A 172 -23.46 24.61 -15.17
N VAL A 173 -24.03 25.55 -14.43
CA VAL A 173 -24.37 25.43 -13.02
C VAL A 173 -25.89 25.30 -12.91
N GLU A 174 -26.35 24.15 -12.44
CA GLU A 174 -27.76 23.80 -12.27
C GLU A 174 -28.13 23.77 -10.78
N PHE A 175 -29.35 24.17 -10.43
CA PHE A 175 -29.89 24.04 -9.09
C PHE A 175 -30.89 22.88 -9.04
N LYS A 176 -30.80 22.03 -8.01
CA LYS A 176 -31.65 20.83 -7.87
C LYS A 176 -33.15 21.12 -7.79
N SER A 177 -33.53 22.31 -7.32
CA SER A 177 -34.91 22.80 -7.29
C SER A 177 -35.43 23.31 -8.64
N GLY A 178 -34.63 23.21 -9.69
CA GLY A 178 -34.91 23.75 -11.01
C GLY A 178 -34.20 25.08 -11.26
N GLY A 179 -33.91 25.32 -12.54
CA GLY A 179 -33.18 26.48 -13.02
C GLY A 179 -31.65 26.35 -12.97
N GLY A 180 -30.95 27.28 -13.60
CA GLY A 180 -29.49 27.23 -13.72
C GLY A 180 -28.94 28.28 -14.68
N VAL A 181 -27.62 28.36 -14.74
CA VAL A 181 -26.88 29.21 -15.66
C VAL A 181 -25.98 28.32 -16.51
N GLY A 182 -26.12 28.40 -17.84
CA GLY A 182 -25.31 27.57 -18.72
C GLY A 182 -25.08 28.23 -20.07
N GLY A 183 -24.12 27.67 -20.79
CA GLY A 183 -23.93 28.02 -22.20
C GLY A 183 -25.16 27.64 -23.04
N ASN A 184 -25.39 28.39 -24.11
CA ASN A 184 -26.38 28.07 -25.13
C ASN A 184 -25.84 28.56 -26.48
N GLY A 185 -25.18 27.67 -27.24
CA GLY A 185 -24.74 28.00 -28.61
C GLY A 185 -23.88 29.26 -28.74
N GLY A 186 -23.04 29.57 -27.75
CA GLY A 186 -22.19 30.79 -27.72
C GLY A 186 -22.74 31.94 -26.86
N THR A 187 -23.87 31.71 -26.19
CA THR A 187 -24.58 32.70 -25.35
C THR A 187 -24.70 32.17 -23.91
N VAL A 188 -25.05 33.02 -22.94
CA VAL A 188 -25.33 32.57 -21.56
C VAL A 188 -26.82 32.65 -21.31
N ALA A 189 -27.40 31.56 -20.81
CA ALA A 189 -28.81 31.49 -20.45
C ALA A 189 -28.96 31.22 -18.94
N MET A 190 -29.66 32.11 -18.26
CA MET A 190 -30.18 31.91 -16.90
C MET A 190 -31.60 31.34 -17.05
N ARG A 191 -31.77 30.04 -16.83
CA ARG A 191 -33.01 29.31 -17.08
C ARG A 191 -33.75 29.12 -15.75
N GLY A 192 -35.07 29.24 -15.77
CA GLY A 192 -35.99 28.79 -14.73
C GLY A 192 -37.14 27.99 -15.35
N SER A 193 -38.04 27.45 -14.53
CA SER A 193 -39.18 26.64 -15.01
C SER A 193 -40.22 27.44 -15.84
N SER A 194 -40.24 28.78 -15.74
CA SER A 194 -41.18 29.65 -16.48
C SER A 194 -40.62 31.02 -16.87
N ASN A 195 -39.38 31.32 -16.46
CA ASN A 195 -38.70 32.59 -16.71
C ASN A 195 -37.29 32.30 -17.19
N ALA A 196 -36.77 33.12 -18.09
CA ALA A 196 -35.38 33.01 -18.54
C ALA A 196 -34.80 34.40 -18.80
N GLY A 197 -33.54 34.59 -18.41
CA GLY A 197 -32.69 35.68 -18.87
C GLY A 197 -31.71 35.12 -19.88
N VAL A 198 -31.67 35.65 -21.10
CA VAL A 198 -30.73 35.21 -22.15
C VAL A 198 -29.90 36.39 -22.59
N LEU A 199 -28.57 36.23 -22.58
CA LEU A 199 -27.66 37.20 -23.17
C LEU A 199 -27.05 36.59 -24.44
N ALA A 200 -27.55 37.01 -25.59
CA ALA A 200 -27.21 36.45 -26.90
C ALA A 200 -26.68 37.53 -27.86
N GLY A 201 -25.39 37.46 -28.20
CA GLY A 201 -24.76 38.44 -29.08
C GLY A 201 -24.83 39.85 -28.49
N THR A 202 -25.52 40.77 -29.17
CA THR A 202 -25.74 42.16 -28.74
C THR A 202 -27.10 42.39 -28.06
N THR A 203 -27.87 41.32 -27.80
CA THR A 203 -29.21 41.42 -27.22
C THR A 203 -29.26 40.76 -25.84
N ALA A 204 -29.82 41.48 -24.86
CA ALA A 204 -30.17 40.96 -23.55
C ALA A 204 -31.70 40.86 -23.43
N SER A 205 -32.21 39.66 -23.19
CA SER A 205 -33.65 39.36 -23.15
C SER A 205 -34.08 38.82 -21.79
N LEU A 206 -35.17 39.35 -21.24
CA LEU A 206 -35.88 38.78 -20.10
C LEU A 206 -37.24 38.25 -20.55
N PHE A 207 -37.52 36.99 -20.26
CA PHE A 207 -38.77 36.31 -20.61
C PHE A 207 -39.59 35.93 -19.37
N ALA A 208 -40.90 36.11 -19.48
CA ALA A 208 -41.89 35.58 -18.54
C ALA A 208 -43.09 35.04 -19.34
N GLY A 209 -43.12 33.72 -19.59
CA GLY A 209 -44.10 33.13 -20.51
C GLY A 209 -44.01 33.74 -21.91
N ALA A 210 -45.10 34.36 -22.39
CA ALA A 210 -45.15 35.02 -23.69
C ALA A 210 -44.62 36.47 -23.70
N TYR A 211 -44.35 37.07 -22.53
CA TYR A 211 -43.90 38.46 -22.42
C TYR A 211 -42.37 38.53 -22.46
N SER A 212 -41.81 39.51 -23.18
CA SER A 212 -40.36 39.78 -23.18
C SER A 212 -40.02 41.26 -23.06
N VAL A 213 -38.85 41.52 -22.47
CA VAL A 213 -38.13 42.79 -22.59
C VAL A 213 -36.78 42.48 -23.23
N ASP A 214 -36.51 43.10 -24.37
CA ASP A 214 -35.31 42.90 -25.16
C ASP A 214 -34.54 44.23 -25.25
N VAL A 215 -33.31 44.25 -24.77
CA VAL A 215 -32.39 45.38 -24.92
C VAL A 215 -31.41 45.03 -26.02
N ALA A 216 -31.40 45.83 -27.09
CA ALA A 216 -30.53 45.65 -28.25
C ALA A 216 -29.83 46.97 -28.60
N GLY A 217 -28.90 46.92 -29.56
CA GLY A 217 -28.11 48.09 -29.98
C GLY A 217 -28.94 49.26 -30.52
N ASP A 218 -30.18 49.02 -30.91
CA ASP A 218 -31.11 50.02 -31.46
C ASP A 218 -32.19 50.49 -30.46
N GLY A 219 -32.20 49.96 -29.24
CA GLY A 219 -33.07 50.41 -28.14
C GLY A 219 -33.64 49.28 -27.29
N VAL A 220 -34.68 49.61 -26.53
CA VAL A 220 -35.44 48.65 -25.69
C VAL A 220 -36.76 48.32 -26.39
N ARG A 221 -37.04 47.03 -26.53
CA ARG A 221 -38.29 46.50 -27.07
C ARG A 221 -39.02 45.72 -25.99
N VAL A 222 -40.35 45.85 -25.95
CA VAL A 222 -41.21 45.08 -25.04
C VAL A 222 -42.28 44.39 -25.87
N THR A 223 -42.38 43.06 -25.77
CA THR A 223 -43.39 42.28 -26.50
C THR A 223 -44.58 41.94 -25.61
N ASN A 224 -45.77 41.85 -26.23
CA ASN A 224 -47.02 41.55 -25.55
C ASN A 224 -47.35 42.51 -24.39
N LEU A 225 -46.97 43.79 -24.49
CA LEU A 225 -47.31 44.78 -23.47
C LEU A 225 -48.85 44.91 -23.30
N PRO A 226 -49.38 44.87 -22.06
CA PRO A 226 -50.82 45.04 -21.83
C PRO A 226 -51.33 46.41 -22.27
N THR A 227 -52.57 46.48 -22.76
CA THR A 227 -53.22 47.73 -23.17
C THR A 227 -53.91 48.44 -22.00
N THR A 228 -53.98 49.77 -22.06
CA THR A 228 -54.69 50.62 -21.07
C THR A 228 -55.42 51.77 -21.79
N GLY A 229 -56.48 52.29 -21.17
CA GLY A 229 -57.24 53.45 -21.67
C GLY A 229 -56.64 54.82 -21.31
N ASN A 230 -55.56 54.86 -20.53
CA ASN A 230 -54.88 56.10 -20.15
C ASN A 230 -54.00 56.63 -21.29
N ALA A 231 -53.82 57.96 -21.36
CA ALA A 231 -52.87 58.57 -22.30
C ALA A 231 -51.43 58.07 -22.03
N PRO A 232 -50.65 57.72 -23.07
CA PRO A 232 -49.33 57.14 -22.89
C PRO A 232 -48.29 58.19 -22.46
N ASN A 233 -47.62 57.92 -21.33
CA ASN A 233 -46.41 58.66 -20.94
C ASN A 233 -45.18 58.24 -21.75
N LEU A 234 -45.24 57.05 -22.37
CA LEU A 234 -44.27 56.53 -23.33
C LEU A 234 -44.99 55.96 -24.56
N TYR A 235 -44.53 56.31 -25.75
CA TYR A 235 -45.03 55.79 -27.03
C TYR A 235 -44.20 54.58 -27.47
N ALA A 236 -44.85 53.53 -27.98
CA ALA A 236 -44.22 52.39 -28.63
C ALA A 236 -44.53 52.41 -30.13
N ASP A 237 -43.50 52.33 -30.99
CA ASP A 237 -43.72 52.22 -32.44
C ASP A 237 -44.11 50.79 -32.87
N GLY A 238 -44.44 50.60 -34.15
CA GLY A 238 -44.84 49.31 -34.71
C GLY A 238 -43.75 48.21 -34.66
N SER A 239 -42.52 48.57 -34.27
CA SER A 239 -41.40 47.65 -34.03
C SER A 239 -41.15 47.37 -32.54
N GLY A 240 -41.96 47.96 -31.66
CA GLY A 240 -41.92 47.78 -30.20
C GLY A 240 -40.94 48.69 -29.47
N LYS A 241 -40.35 49.70 -30.13
CA LYS A 241 -39.36 50.61 -29.51
C LYS A 241 -40.04 51.70 -28.69
N LEU A 242 -39.53 51.94 -27.48
CA LEU A 242 -40.10 52.93 -26.53
C LEU A 242 -39.49 54.33 -26.70
N TYR A 243 -40.35 55.35 -26.65
CA TYR A 243 -40.01 56.77 -26.71
C TYR A 243 -40.68 57.52 -25.55
N ARG A 244 -40.01 58.52 -24.96
CA ARG A 244 -40.67 59.44 -24.02
C ARG A 244 -41.60 60.38 -24.79
N SER A 245 -42.83 60.53 -24.35
CA SER A 245 -43.71 61.58 -24.87
C SER A 245 -43.18 62.93 -24.35
N THR A 246 -42.84 63.87 -25.23
CA THR A 246 -42.28 65.17 -24.80
C THR A 246 -43.35 66.20 -24.43
N ALA A 247 -44.63 65.85 -24.59
CA ALA A 247 -45.71 66.82 -24.82
C ALA A 247 -45.43 67.74 -26.04
#